data_AF-A0A1I3DUU0-F1
#
_entry.id   AF-A0A1I3DUU0-F1
#
_cell.length_a   1.000
_cell.length_b   1.000
_cell.length_c   1.000
_cell.angle_alpha   90.00
_cell.angle_beta   90.00
_cell.angle_gamma   90.00
#
_symmetry.space_group_name_H-M   'P 1'
#
loop_
_entity.id
_entity.type
_entity.pdbx_description
1 polymer ?
#
loop_
_entity_poly.entity_id
_entity_poly.type
_entity_poly.pdbx_seq_one_letter_code
_entity_poly.pdbx_strand_id
1 'polypeptide(L)'
;MYDALLPVAQDLNTLDATLNAPDSQQRVARIVGAFEETARRISSATQAAKSDHERLELQKLYRGMIAAQRIVLTLHERHNERGVMV
;
A
#
# COMPACT_ATOMS: atom_id res chain seq x y z
N MET A 1 -10.28 -2.11 10.00
CA MET A 1 -9.07 -2.72 9.38
C MET A 1 -8.39 -1.71 8.46
N TYR A 2 -9.12 -1.19 7.47
CA TYR A 2 -8.62 -0.23 6.47
C TYR A 2 -8.39 1.20 6.98
N ASP A 3 -8.63 1.45 8.28
CA ASP A 3 -8.51 2.78 8.87
C ASP A 3 -7.10 3.37 8.72
N ALA A 4 -6.07 2.52 8.63
CA ALA A 4 -4.70 2.92 8.36
C ALA A 4 -4.51 3.53 6.95
N LEU A 5 -5.41 3.25 6.00
CA LEU A 5 -5.37 3.82 4.65
C LEU A 5 -5.99 5.22 4.58
N LEU A 6 -6.88 5.59 5.52
CA LEU A 6 -7.58 6.87 5.47
C LEU A 6 -6.63 8.09 5.46
N PRO A 7 -5.56 8.14 6.28
CA PRO A 7 -4.64 9.27 6.28
C PRO A 7 -3.87 9.44 4.96
N VAL A 8 -3.75 8.39 4.15
CA VAL A 8 -3.01 8.40 2.86
C VAL A 8 -3.94 8.37 1.64
N ALA A 9 -5.26 8.41 1.85
CA ALA A 9 -6.24 8.28 0.79
C ALA A 9 -6.09 9.37 -0.30
N GLN A 10 -5.80 10.60 0.11
CA GLN A 10 -5.59 11.69 -0.84
C GLN A 10 -4.35 11.44 -1.71
N ASP A 11 -3.23 11.04 -1.09
CA ASP A 11 -1.99 10.73 -1.82
C ASP A 11 -2.17 9.53 -2.77
N LEU A 12 -2.99 8.54 -2.41
CA LEU A 12 -3.36 7.42 -3.29
C LEU A 12 -4.24 7.88 -4.47
N ASN A 13 -5.23 8.74 -4.22
CA ASN A 13 -6.13 9.26 -5.25
C ASN A 13 -5.39 10.16 -6.26
N THR A 14 -4.31 10.81 -5.82
CA THR A 14 -3.48 11.68 -6.65
C THR A 14 -2.07 11.14 -6.82
N LEU A 15 -1.92 9.82 -6.97
CA LEU A 15 -0.62 9.13 -6.93
C LEU A 15 0.41 9.74 -7.87
N ASP A 16 0.03 10.10 -9.10
CA ASP A 16 0.95 10.76 -10.05
C ASP A 16 1.51 12.08 -9.50
N ALA A 17 0.66 12.94 -8.94
CA ALA A 17 1.09 14.19 -8.30
C ALA A 17 1.95 13.92 -7.05
N THR A 18 1.61 12.89 -6.27
CA THR A 18 2.39 12.46 -5.11
C THR A 18 3.80 12.00 -5.50
N LEU A 19 3.94 11.28 -6.61
CA LEU A 19 5.24 10.85 -7.13
C LEU A 19 6.09 12.01 -7.64
N ASN A 20 5.47 13.04 -8.23
CA ASN A 20 6.14 14.25 -8.73
C ASN A 20 6.49 15.28 -7.64
N ALA A 21 6.00 15.11 -6.42
CA ALA A 21 6.20 16.08 -5.35
C ALA A 21 7.67 16.07 -4.86
N PRO A 22 8.22 17.22 -4.39
CA PRO A 22 9.57 17.28 -3.81
C PRO A 22 9.74 16.38 -2.57
N ASP A 23 8.65 16.09 -1.86
CA ASP A 23 8.60 15.21 -0.70
C ASP A 23 8.06 13.80 -1.03
N SER A 24 8.11 13.39 -2.31
CA SER A 24 7.56 12.12 -2.80
C SER A 24 8.07 10.91 -2.02
N GLN A 25 9.36 10.86 -1.68
CA GLN A 25 9.95 9.79 -0.87
C GLN A 25 9.22 9.62 0.48
N GLN A 26 8.93 10.72 1.18
CA GLN A 26 8.27 10.68 2.48
C GLN A 26 6.79 10.29 2.34
N ARG A 27 6.10 10.74 1.29
CA ARG A 27 4.70 10.41 1.04
C ARG A 27 4.52 8.96 0.61
N VAL A 28 5.40 8.46 -0.26
CA VAL A 28 5.44 7.05 -0.66
C VAL A 28 5.72 6.17 0.56
N ALA A 29 6.67 6.54 1.44
CA ALA A 29 6.92 5.80 2.68
C ALA A 29 5.66 5.72 3.58
N ARG A 30 4.87 6.80 3.66
CA ARG A 30 3.60 6.80 4.40
C ARG A 30 2.57 5.87 3.77
N ILE A 31 2.41 5.90 2.45
CA ILE A 31 1.52 4.98 1.71
C ILE A 31 1.92 3.52 1.96
N VAL A 32 3.21 3.22 1.83
CA VAL A 32 3.78 1.87 2.05
C VAL A 32 3.48 1.41 3.48
N GLY A 33 3.75 2.25 4.49
CA GLY A 33 3.46 1.92 5.88
C GLY A 33 1.97 1.68 6.16
N ALA A 34 1.08 2.42 5.49
CA ALA A 34 -0.37 2.21 5.60
C ALA A 34 -0.82 0.85 5.02
N PHE A 35 -0.23 0.42 3.89
CA PHE A 35 -0.47 -0.91 3.33
C PHE A 35 0.06 -2.02 4.26
N GLU A 36 1.26 -1.86 4.84
CA GLU A 36 1.83 -2.83 5.77
C GLU A 36 0.99 -2.99 7.03
N GLU A 37 0.56 -1.88 7.62
CA GLU A 37 -0.29 -1.90 8.82
C GLU A 37 -1.65 -2.55 8.51
N THR A 38 -2.24 -2.24 7.35
CA THR A 38 -3.48 -2.90 6.92
C THR A 38 -3.28 -4.40 6.69
N ALA A 39 -2.19 -4.80 6.03
CA ALA A 39 -1.84 -6.20 5.81
C ALA A 39 -1.61 -6.94 7.15
N ARG A 40 -0.97 -6.30 8.13
CA ARG A 40 -0.78 -6.83 9.49
C ARG A 40 -2.12 -7.10 10.16
N ARG A 41 -3.05 -6.14 10.12
CA ARG A 41 -4.42 -6.31 10.65
C ARG A 41 -5.18 -7.44 9.96
N ILE A 42 -5.04 -7.57 8.63
CA ILE A 42 -5.61 -8.70 7.88
C ILE A 42 -5.01 -10.03 8.31
N SER A 43 -3.69 -10.09 8.51
CA SER A 43 -3.03 -11.31 8.99
C SER A 43 -3.55 -11.72 10.37
N SER A 44 -3.67 -10.77 11.31
CA SER A 44 -4.25 -11.02 12.63
C SER A 44 -5.71 -11.50 12.54
N ALA A 45 -6.53 -10.89 11.68
CA ALA A 45 -7.90 -11.37 11.45
C ALA A 45 -7.93 -12.76 10.82
N THR A 46 -7.00 -13.07 9.92
CA THR A 46 -6.87 -14.39 9.28
C THR A 46 -6.58 -15.49 10.30
N GLN A 47 -5.75 -15.20 11.31
CA GLN A 47 -5.45 -16.11 12.41
C GLN A 47 -6.67 -16.33 13.33
N ALA A 48 -7.52 -15.33 13.48
CA ALA A 48 -8.75 -15.40 14.29
C ALA A 48 -9.97 -15.96 13.53
N ALA A 49 -9.85 -16.21 12.22
CA ALA A 49 -10.95 -16.66 11.37
C ALA A 49 -11.53 -18.00 11.83
N LYS A 50 -12.86 -18.07 11.94
CA LYS A 50 -13.59 -19.23 12.47
C LYS A 50 -13.91 -20.28 11.41
N SER A 51 -13.76 -19.92 10.13
CA SER A 51 -14.01 -20.83 9.01
C SER A 51 -12.90 -20.76 7.96
N ASP A 52 -12.74 -21.86 7.21
CA ASP A 52 -11.79 -21.92 6.11
C ASP A 52 -12.15 -20.95 4.99
N HIS A 53 -13.44 -20.73 4.74
CA HIS A 53 -13.91 -19.77 3.75
C HIS A 53 -13.50 -18.33 4.12
N GLU A 54 -13.76 -17.91 5.36
CA GLU A 54 -13.34 -16.60 5.87
C GLU A 54 -11.82 -16.43 5.79
N ARG A 55 -11.05 -17.47 6.16
CA ARG A 55 -9.59 -17.47 6.07
C ARG A 55 -9.11 -17.27 4.63
N LEU A 56 -9.74 -17.93 3.67
CA LEU A 56 -9.41 -17.79 2.25
C LEU A 56 -9.65 -16.38 1.73
N GLU A 57 -10.79 -15.77 2.07
CA GLU A 57 -11.10 -14.39 1.65
C GLU A 57 -10.11 -13.38 2.27
N LEU A 58 -9.80 -13.52 3.55
CA LEU A 58 -8.81 -12.66 4.22
C LEU A 58 -7.41 -12.83 3.61
N GLN A 59 -6.99 -14.04 3.25
CA GLN A 59 -5.71 -14.25 2.56
C GLN A 59 -5.67 -13.59 1.17
N LYS A 60 -6.79 -13.52 0.43
CA LYS A 60 -6.85 -12.78 -0.84
C LYS A 60 -6.63 -11.29 -0.60
N LEU A 61 -7.29 -10.72 0.41
CA LEU A 61 -7.12 -9.31 0.78
C LEU A 61 -5.69 -9.01 1.22
N TYR A 62 -5.07 -9.89 2.01
CA TYR A 62 -3.65 -9.77 2.41
C TYR A 62 -2.73 -9.68 1.18
N ARG A 63 -2.87 -10.62 0.23
CA ARG A 63 -2.09 -10.62 -1.02
C ARG A 63 -2.34 -9.34 -1.84
N GLY A 64 -3.57 -8.84 -1.84
CA GLY A 64 -3.93 -7.57 -2.48
C GLY A 64 -3.18 -6.38 -1.88
N MET A 65 -3.05 -6.29 -0.56
CA MET A 65 -2.28 -5.22 0.10
C MET A 65 -0.80 -5.27 -0.27
N ILE A 66 -0.19 -6.47 -0.27
CA ILE A 66 1.22 -6.63 -0.66
C ILE A 66 1.43 -6.28 -2.14
N ALA A 67 0.50 -6.68 -3.02
CA ALA A 67 0.56 -6.33 -4.43
C ALA A 67 0.45 -4.80 -4.65
N ALA A 68 -0.48 -4.13 -3.99
CA ALA A 68 -0.65 -2.68 -4.06
C ALA A 68 0.60 -1.93 -3.58
N GLN A 69 1.18 -2.36 -2.44
CA GLN A 69 2.43 -1.83 -1.93
C GLN A 69 3.56 -1.91 -2.95
N ARG A 70 3.75 -3.10 -3.56
CA ARG A 70 4.78 -3.32 -4.59
C ARG A 70 4.57 -2.44 -5.81
N ILE A 71 3.33 -2.28 -6.27
CA ILE A 71 3.01 -1.41 -7.40
C ILE A 71 3.44 0.03 -7.11
N VAL A 72 3.11 0.57 -5.93
CA VAL A 72 3.49 1.94 -5.56
C VAL A 72 5.02 2.11 -5.52
N LEU A 73 5.74 1.15 -4.94
CA LEU A 73 7.21 1.17 -4.91
C LEU A 73 7.82 1.14 -6.31
N THR A 74 7.37 0.23 -7.18
CA THR A 74 7.85 0.14 -8.57
C THR A 74 7.54 1.40 -9.37
N LEU A 75 6.40 2.04 -9.15
CA LEU A 75 6.08 3.32 -9.80
C LEU A 75 7.00 4.45 -9.32
N HIS A 76 7.32 4.50 -8.03
CA HIS A 76 8.25 5.47 -7.47
C HIS A 76 9.68 5.28 -7.99
N GLU A 77 10.16 4.03 -8.03
CA GLU A 77 11.47 3.68 -8.60
C GLU A 77 11.58 4.15 -10.06
N ARG A 78 10.60 3.82 -10.90
CA ARG A 78 10.57 4.24 -12.31
C ARG A 78 10.48 5.75 -12.50
N HIS A 79 9.80 6.45 -11.59
CA HIS A 79 9.72 7.91 -11.63
C HIS A 79 11.10 8.53 -11.33
N ASN A 80 11.79 8.04 -10.31
CA ASN A 80 13.13 8.49 -9.96
C ASN A 80 14.13 8.22 -11.11
N GLU A 81 14.04 7.07 -11.79
CA GLU A 81 14.87 6.75 -12.96
C GLU A 81 14.66 7.72 -14.13
N ARG A 82 13.42 8.16 -14.36
CA ARG A 82 13.10 9.15 -15.40
C ARG A 82 13.64 10.54 -15.06
N GLY A 83 13.60 10.94 -13.79
CA GLY A 83 14.15 12.22 -13.33
C GLY A 83 15.68 12.31 -13.46
N VAL A 84 16.39 11.18 -13.48
CA VAL A 84 17.86 11.14 -13.66
C VAL A 84 18.29 11.21 -15.13
N MET A 85 17.39 10.91 -16.07
CA MET A 85 17.67 10.93 -17.52
C MET A 85 17.37 12.28 -18.20
N VAL A 86 16.97 13.30 -17.46
CA VAL A 86 16.65 14.66 -17.93
C VAL A 86 17.63 15.65 -17.33
#